data_AF-A0AAV5PJJ3-F1
#
_entry.id   AF-A0AAV5PJJ3-F1
#
_cell.length_a   1.000
_cell.length_b   1.000
_cell.length_c   1.000
_cell.angle_alpha   90.00
_cell.angle_beta   90.00
_cell.angle_gamma   90.00
#
_symmetry.space_group_name_H-M   'P 1'
#
loop_
_entity.id
_entity.type
_entity.pdbx_description
1 polymer ?
#
loop_
_entity_poly.entity_id
_entity_poly.type
_entity_poly.pdbx_seq_one_letter_code
_entity_poly.pdbx_strand_id
1 'polypeptide(L)'
;MIDCDLLISYNSKVIHQLSHLEQVDYELYLNAWTALTNIVFSLIQQKQNSVASHILNQLLTIDLPQQMAAFKIRIVFLKKLLAYRESGDDREINAYLKSLTEIGLSNLVSELLDYWDSVY
;
A
#
# COMPACT_ATOMS: atom_id res chain seq x y z
N MET A 1 -12.24 16.06 -11.76
CA MET A 1 -12.41 15.52 -10.39
C MET A 1 -12.63 14.03 -10.54
N ILE A 2 -11.78 13.18 -9.95
CA ILE A 2 -12.01 11.72 -9.99
C ILE A 2 -13.25 11.43 -9.14
N ASP A 3 -14.14 10.57 -9.63
CA ASP A 3 -15.28 10.10 -8.87
C ASP A 3 -14.79 9.11 -7.81
N CYS A 4 -14.72 9.58 -6.56
CA CYS A 4 -14.21 8.81 -5.43
C CYS A 4 -15.09 7.58 -5.14
N ASP A 5 -16.40 7.68 -5.32
CA ASP A 5 -17.34 6.57 -5.05
C ASP A 5 -17.19 5.48 -6.10
N LEU A 6 -17.02 5.89 -7.37
CA LEU A 6 -16.72 4.97 -8.46
C LEU A 6 -15.37 4.26 -8.23
N LEU A 7 -14.35 4.99 -7.78
CA LEU A 7 -13.03 4.42 -7.50
C LEU A 7 -13.05 3.43 -6.33
N ILE A 8 -13.78 3.74 -5.25
CA ILE A 8 -14.00 2.83 -4.12
C ILE A 8 -14.74 1.57 -4.58
N SER A 9 -15.79 1.73 -5.40
CA SER A 9 -16.58 0.62 -5.92
C SER A 9 -15.73 -0.31 -6.79
N TYR A 10 -14.91 0.24 -7.69
CA TYR A 10 -14.02 -0.57 -8.54
C TYR A 10 -12.95 -1.30 -7.73
N ASN A 11 -12.26 -0.62 -6.79
CA ASN A 11 -11.26 -1.25 -5.96
C ASN A 11 -11.86 -2.38 -5.11
N SER A 12 -13.05 -2.19 -4.55
CA SER A 12 -13.75 -3.25 -3.80
C SER A 12 -14.01 -4.49 -4.66
N LYS A 13 -14.42 -4.32 -5.92
CA LYS A 13 -14.62 -5.44 -6.85
C LYS A 13 -13.33 -6.19 -7.15
N VAL A 14 -12.24 -5.46 -7.43
CA VAL A 14 -10.92 -6.06 -7.67
C VAL A 14 -10.44 -6.82 -6.44
N ILE A 15 -10.55 -6.21 -5.25
CA ILE A 15 -10.18 -6.83 -3.97
C ILE A 15 -10.91 -8.15 -3.76
N HIS A 16 -12.22 -8.21 -4.02
CA HIS A 16 -13.00 -9.43 -3.90
C HIS A 16 -12.55 -10.54 -4.87
N GLN A 17 -11.93 -10.18 -5.99
CA GLN A 17 -11.44 -11.14 -6.98
C GLN A 17 -10.00 -11.61 -6.72
N LEU A 18 -9.24 -10.93 -5.85
CA LEU A 18 -7.83 -11.25 -5.60
C LEU A 18 -7.63 -12.71 -5.17
N SER A 19 -8.44 -13.22 -4.25
CA SER A 19 -8.33 -14.62 -3.80
C SER A 19 -8.62 -15.63 -4.91
N HIS A 20 -9.45 -15.26 -5.89
CA HIS A 20 -9.71 -16.11 -7.05
C HIS A 20 -8.54 -16.05 -8.05
N LEU A 21 -7.98 -14.86 -8.28
CA LEU A 21 -6.82 -14.67 -9.16
C LEU A 21 -5.61 -15.46 -8.66
N GLU A 22 -5.36 -15.49 -7.35
CA GLU A 22 -4.25 -16.26 -6.75
C GLU A 22 -4.25 -17.74 -7.21
N GLN A 23 -5.42 -18.33 -7.40
CA GLN A 23 -5.59 -19.74 -7.75
C GLN A 23 -5.55 -20.01 -9.26
N VAL A 24 -5.84 -19.00 -10.07
CA VAL A 24 -6.08 -19.15 -11.52
C VAL A 24 -4.95 -18.57 -12.36
N ASP A 25 -4.41 -17.42 -11.95
CA ASP A 25 -3.33 -16.71 -12.64
C ASP A 25 -2.51 -15.90 -11.63
N TYR A 26 -1.40 -16.49 -11.19
CA TYR A 26 -0.53 -15.88 -10.18
C TYR A 26 0.16 -14.60 -10.68
N GLU A 27 0.46 -14.49 -11.97
CA GLU A 27 1.07 -13.28 -12.53
C GLU A 27 0.05 -12.12 -12.53
N LEU A 28 -1.18 -12.38 -12.97
CA LEU A 28 -2.26 -11.41 -12.91
C LEU A 28 -2.57 -10.99 -11.46
N TYR A 29 -2.49 -11.93 -10.52
CA TYR A 29 -2.62 -11.64 -9.09
C TYR A 29 -1.53 -10.68 -8.57
N LEU A 30 -0.27 -10.91 -8.91
CA LEU A 30 0.83 -9.99 -8.55
C LEU A 30 0.66 -8.60 -9.19
N ASN A 31 0.22 -8.56 -10.45
CA ASN A 31 -0.06 -7.32 -11.16
C ASN A 31 -1.21 -6.53 -10.50
N ALA A 32 -2.27 -7.22 -10.06
CA ALA A 32 -3.37 -6.60 -9.34
C ALA A 32 -2.92 -5.99 -8.02
N TRP A 33 -2.11 -6.69 -7.23
CA TRP A 33 -1.54 -6.15 -6.00
C TRP A 33 -0.65 -4.93 -6.23
N THR A 34 0.19 -4.98 -7.28
CA THR A 34 1.04 -3.85 -7.67
C THR A 34 0.21 -2.63 -8.07
N ALA A 35 -0.82 -2.84 -8.89
CA ALA A 35 -1.74 -1.77 -9.29
C ALA A 35 -2.44 -1.16 -8.08
N LEU A 36 -2.94 -1.98 -7.15
CA LEU A 36 -3.61 -1.52 -5.93
C LEU A 36 -2.69 -0.67 -5.05
N THR A 37 -1.45 -1.12 -4.80
CA THR A 37 -0.49 -0.34 -4.00
C THR A 37 -0.11 0.97 -4.68
N ASN A 38 0.02 0.98 -6.01
CA ASN A 38 0.34 2.19 -6.78
C ASN A 38 -0.82 3.19 -6.81
N ILE A 39 -2.07 2.70 -6.89
CA ILE A 39 -3.28 3.54 -6.79
C ILE A 39 -3.33 4.21 -5.41
N VAL A 40 -3.15 3.44 -4.33
CA VAL A 40 -3.11 3.99 -2.97
C VAL A 40 -2.03 5.04 -2.84
N PHE A 41 -0.82 4.76 -3.33
CA PHE A 41 0.29 5.71 -3.29
C PHE A 41 -0.04 7.01 -4.04
N SER A 42 -0.61 6.90 -5.25
CA SER A 42 -1.05 8.05 -6.04
C SER A 42 -2.11 8.88 -5.32
N LEU A 43 -3.04 8.24 -4.60
CA LEU A 43 -4.04 8.94 -3.80
C LEU A 43 -3.41 9.71 -2.64
N ILE A 44 -2.39 9.16 -1.98
CA ILE A 44 -1.63 9.86 -0.93
C ILE A 44 -0.94 11.11 -1.51
N GLN A 45 -0.24 10.98 -2.65
CA GLN A 45 0.39 12.13 -3.34
C GLN A 45 -0.62 13.22 -3.71
N GLN A 46 -1.82 12.82 -4.16
CA GLN A 46 -2.90 13.73 -4.52
C GLN A 46 -3.68 14.27 -3.32
N LYS A 47 -3.24 13.97 -2.08
CA LYS A 47 -3.89 14.35 -0.81
C LYS A 47 -5.34 13.85 -0.69
N GLN A 48 -5.68 12.77 -1.40
CA GLN A 48 -6.96 12.07 -1.33
C GLN A 48 -6.98 11.09 -0.13
N ASN A 49 -6.69 11.63 1.06
CA ASN A 49 -6.38 10.85 2.25
C ASN A 49 -7.53 9.93 2.69
N SER A 50 -8.77 10.39 2.62
CA SER A 50 -9.95 9.60 3.00
C SER A 50 -10.12 8.36 2.11
N VAL A 51 -9.93 8.51 0.80
CA VAL A 51 -10.01 7.43 -0.18
C VAL A 51 -8.85 6.45 0.00
N ALA A 52 -7.62 6.98 0.16
CA ALA A 52 -6.44 6.16 0.43
C ALA A 52 -6.61 5.34 1.71
N SER A 53 -7.10 5.96 2.79
CA SER A 53 -7.39 5.31 4.07
C SER A 53 -8.41 4.18 3.92
N HIS A 54 -9.50 4.43 3.19
CA HIS A 54 -10.54 3.44 2.94
C HIS A 54 -9.97 2.18 2.27
N ILE A 55 -9.25 2.36 1.16
CA ILE A 55 -8.65 1.24 0.41
C ILE A 55 -7.60 0.53 1.26
N LEU A 56 -6.71 1.26 1.95
CA LEU A 56 -5.70 0.66 2.82
C LEU A 56 -6.30 -0.20 3.92
N ASN A 57 -7.40 0.24 4.54
CA ASN A 57 -8.07 -0.54 5.56
C ASN A 57 -8.66 -1.83 5.00
N GLN A 58 -9.18 -1.83 3.77
CA GLN A 58 -9.62 -3.06 3.09
C GLN A 58 -8.44 -3.99 2.77
N LEU A 59 -7.32 -3.45 2.25
CA LEU A 59 -6.15 -4.27 1.92
C LEU A 59 -5.53 -4.92 3.17
N LEU A 60 -5.55 -4.25 4.32
CA LEU A 60 -5.03 -4.77 5.58
C LEU A 60 -5.86 -5.91 6.19
N THR A 61 -7.11 -6.10 5.78
CA THR A 61 -7.93 -7.24 6.24
C THR A 61 -7.66 -8.51 5.44
N ILE A 62 -6.88 -8.44 4.37
CA ILE A 62 -6.60 -9.58 3.50
C ILE A 62 -5.37 -10.31 4.04
N ASP A 63 -5.55 -11.58 4.39
CA ASP A 63 -4.43 -12.44 4.75
C ASP A 63 -3.62 -12.79 3.50
N LEU A 64 -2.42 -12.23 3.43
CA LEU A 64 -1.47 -12.47 2.36
C LEU A 64 -0.57 -13.68 2.69
N PRO A 65 -0.32 -14.58 1.72
CA PRO A 65 0.66 -15.65 1.88
C PRO A 65 2.05 -15.10 2.20
N GLN A 66 2.89 -15.91 2.88
CA GLN A 66 4.24 -15.48 3.28
C GLN A 66 5.11 -15.03 2.10
N GLN A 67 4.96 -15.65 0.93
CA GLN A 67 5.66 -15.26 -0.29
C GLN A 67 5.35 -13.83 -0.76
N MET A 68 4.28 -13.22 -0.24
CA MET A 68 3.87 -11.83 -0.53
C MET A 68 4.22 -10.86 0.58
N ALA A 69 5.16 -11.22 1.47
CA ALA A 69 5.59 -10.36 2.58
C ALA A 69 6.00 -8.95 2.12
N ALA A 70 6.57 -8.80 0.92
CA ALA A 70 6.92 -7.50 0.37
C ALA A 70 5.69 -6.58 0.17
N PHE A 71 4.56 -7.12 -0.30
CA PHE A 71 3.31 -6.35 -0.40
C PHE A 71 2.75 -5.99 0.96
N LYS A 72 2.78 -6.93 1.91
CA LYS A 72 2.35 -6.64 3.29
C LYS A 72 3.17 -5.50 3.91
N ILE A 73 4.49 -5.51 3.68
CA ILE A 73 5.38 -4.43 4.12
C ILE A 73 5.03 -3.11 3.45
N ARG A 74 4.85 -3.10 2.12
CA ARG A 74 4.45 -1.90 1.37
C ARG A 74 3.11 -1.33 1.87
N ILE A 75 2.10 -2.16 2.13
CA ILE A 75 0.79 -1.70 2.62
C ILE A 75 0.92 -1.07 4.01
N VAL A 76 1.69 -1.68 4.92
CA VAL A 76 1.95 -1.12 6.25
C VAL A 76 2.71 0.19 6.14
N PHE A 77 3.70 0.27 5.27
CA PHE A 77 4.42 1.52 4.98
C PHE A 77 3.47 2.60 4.47
N LEU A 78 2.61 2.32 3.47
CA LEU A 78 1.65 3.28 2.93
C LEU A 78 0.67 3.81 3.99
N LYS A 79 0.27 2.96 4.95
CA LYS A 79 -0.55 3.41 6.10
C LYS A 79 0.22 4.38 7.02
N LYS A 80 1.50 4.10 7.28
CA LYS A 80 2.36 5.01 8.06
C LYS A 80 2.65 6.31 7.32
N LEU A 81 2.85 6.24 6.00
CA LEU A 81 3.05 7.40 5.13
C LEU A 81 1.81 8.30 5.11
N LEU A 82 0.61 7.72 5.05
CA LEU A 82 -0.64 8.47 5.14
C LEU A 82 -0.77 9.19 6.50
N ALA A 83 -0.47 8.50 7.61
CA ALA A 83 -0.50 9.10 8.94
C ALA A 83 0.55 10.23 9.10
N TYR A 84 1.76 10.02 8.55
CA TYR A 84 2.78 11.07 8.47
C TYR A 84 2.26 12.27 7.67
N ARG A 85 1.63 12.05 6.51
CA ARG A 85 1.07 13.15 5.71
C ARG A 85 0.07 13.96 6.58
N GLU A 86 -0.83 13.29 7.28
CA GLU A 86 -1.89 13.96 8.05
C GLU A 86 -1.37 14.74 9.26
N SER A 87 -0.38 14.19 9.97
CA SER A 87 0.10 14.73 11.25
C SER A 87 1.40 15.52 11.17
N GLY A 88 2.23 15.27 10.16
CA GLY A 88 3.63 15.69 10.09
C GLY A 88 4.58 14.91 11.02
N ASP A 89 4.08 13.92 11.79
CA ASP A 89 4.88 13.13 12.72
C ASP A 89 5.52 11.93 12.02
N ASP A 90 6.85 11.97 11.89
CA ASP A 90 7.63 10.97 11.16
C ASP A 90 8.13 9.81 12.04
N ARG A 91 7.88 9.85 13.36
CA ARG A 91 8.47 8.89 14.31
C ARG A 91 8.10 7.45 13.99
N GLU A 92 6.83 7.22 13.68
CA GLU A 92 6.33 5.86 13.42
C GLU A 92 6.84 5.27 12.11
N ILE A 93 6.96 6.09 11.06
CA ILE A 93 7.45 5.65 9.75
C ILE A 93 8.96 5.42 9.81
N ASN A 94 9.71 6.30 10.50
CA ASN A 94 11.14 6.12 10.74
C ASN A 94 11.44 4.86 11.57
N ALA A 95 10.69 4.63 12.66
CA ALA A 95 10.84 3.42 13.47
C ALA A 95 10.58 2.17 12.63
N TYR A 96 9.59 2.20 11.74
CA TYR A 96 9.28 1.08 10.86
C TYR A 96 10.41 0.78 9.86
N LEU A 97 10.92 1.81 9.17
CA LEU A 97 12.03 1.67 8.22
C LEU A 97 13.31 1.17 8.90
N LYS A 98 13.58 1.64 10.13
CA LYS A 98 14.69 1.15 10.96
C LYS A 98 14.55 -0.35 11.24
N SER A 99 13.38 -0.80 11.70
CA SER A 99 13.16 -2.22 11.97
C SER A 99 13.32 -3.09 10.72
N LEU A 100 12.86 -2.63 9.55
CA LEU A 100 13.07 -3.34 8.28
C LEU A 100 14.56 -3.45 7.91
N THR A 101 15.32 -2.39 8.17
CA THR A 101 16.78 -2.37 7.95
C THR A 101 17.48 -3.38 8.86
N GLU A 102 17.11 -3.42 10.14
CA GLU A 102 17.70 -4.31 11.15
C GLU A 102 17.47 -5.81 10.85
N ILE A 103 16.36 -6.16 10.18
CA ILE A 103 16.08 -7.54 9.75
C ILE A 103 16.61 -7.87 8.35
N GLY A 104 17.46 -7.01 7.77
CA GLY A 104 18.15 -7.26 6.51
C GLY A 104 17.33 -6.96 5.24
N LEU A 105 16.27 -6.15 5.33
CA LEU A 105 15.44 -5.78 4.17
C LEU A 105 15.84 -4.41 3.56
N SER A 106 17.13 -4.07 3.58
CA SER A 106 17.64 -2.76 3.14
C SER A 106 17.29 -2.39 1.69
N ASN A 107 17.22 -3.37 0.78
CA ASN A 107 16.81 -3.13 -0.61
C ASN A 107 15.37 -2.63 -0.69
N LEU A 108 14.47 -3.25 0.08
CA LEU A 108 13.07 -2.83 0.15
C LEU A 108 12.95 -1.46 0.83
N VAL A 109 13.73 -1.20 1.90
CA VAL A 109 13.76 0.11 2.55
C VAL A 109 14.16 1.22 1.57
N SER A 110 15.12 0.97 0.69
CA SER A 110 15.54 1.94 -0.33
C SER A 110 14.38 2.31 -1.26
N GLU A 111 13.63 1.32 -1.74
CA GLU A 111 12.42 1.55 -2.55
C GLU A 111 11.34 2.34 -1.79
N LEU A 112 11.13 2.05 -0.50
CA LEU A 112 10.15 2.76 0.32
C LEU A 112 10.56 4.22 0.57
N LEU A 113 11.86 4.49 0.70
CA LEU A 113 12.39 5.86 0.81
C LEU A 113 12.14 6.65 -0.48
N ASP A 114 12.35 6.04 -1.66
CA ASP A 114 12.04 6.68 -2.95
C ASP A 114 10.56 7.09 -3.02
N TYR A 115 9.64 6.27 -2.49
CA TYR A 115 8.23 6.64 -2.39
C TYR A 115 8.00 7.81 -1.44
N TRP A 116 8.62 7.82 -0.27
CA TRP A 116 8.46 8.93 0.68
C TRP A 116 8.97 10.25 0.09
N ASP A 117 10.17 10.24 -0.51
CA ASP A 117 10.80 11.45 -1.07
C ASP A 117 9.93 12.09 -2.16
N SER A 118 9.17 11.29 -2.92
CA SER A 118 8.26 11.78 -3.96
C SER A 118 6.87 12.25 -3.46
N VAL A 119 6.64 12.29 -2.15
CA VAL A 119 5.46 12.92 -1.54
C VAL A 119 5.72 14.38 -1.13
N TYR A 120 6.99 14.81 -1.07
CA TYR A 120 7.40 16.21 -0.89
C TYR A 120 7.29 17.01 -2.18
#